data_AF-A0A2D9LZ07-F1
#
_entry.id   AF-A0A2D9LZ07-F1
#
_cell.length_a   1.000
_cell.length_b   1.000
_cell.length_c   1.000
_cell.angle_alpha   90.00
_cell.angle_beta   90.00
_cell.angle_gamma   90.00
#
_symmetry.space_group_name_H-M   'P 1'
#
loop_
_entity.id
_entity.type
_entity.pdbx_description
1 polymer ?
#
loop_
_entity_poly.entity_id
_entity_poly.type
_entity_poly.pdbx_seq_one_letter_code
_entity_poly.pdbx_strand_id
1 'polypeptide(L)' 'MTTEFEKAGIPVVQITSALPIAKMVGSNRVVLGHGIVHVAGDPNLSPNEEKDLRRTLVQKALDALESEPAG' A
#
# COMPACT_ATOMS: atom_id res chain seq x y z
N MET A 1 -1.94 6.04 -12.51
CA MET A 1 -3.32 5.80 -12.04
C MET A 1 -3.57 6.48 -10.71
N THR A 2 -2.73 6.26 -9.67
CA THR A 2 -2.87 6.93 -8.37
C THR A 2 -2.93 8.45 -8.49
N THR A 3 -2.02 9.04 -9.26
CA THR A 3 -2.00 10.48 -9.56
C THR A 3 -3.32 11.02 -10.12
N GLU A 4 -4.04 10.23 -10.92
CA GLU A 4 -5.30 10.67 -11.52
C GLU A 4 -6.47 10.61 -10.53
N PHE A 5 -6.48 9.63 -9.62
CA PHE A 5 -7.44 9.62 -8.50
C PHE A 5 -7.23 10.82 -7.57
N GLU A 6 -5.97 11.13 -7.23
CA GLU A 6 -5.63 12.29 -6.41
C GLU A 6 -6.08 13.61 -7.07
N LYS A 7 -5.82 13.78 -8.37
CA LYS A 7 -6.30 14.96 -9.13
C LYS A 7 -7.83 15.06 -9.15
N ALA A 8 -8.54 13.94 -9.10
CA ALA A 8 -10.00 13.89 -9.01
C ALA A 8 -10.53 14.12 -7.59
N GLY A 9 -9.65 14.38 -6.60
CA GLY A 9 -10.04 14.56 -5.20
C GLY A 9 -10.37 13.26 -4.48
N ILE A 10 -9.97 12.11 -5.04
CA ILE A 10 -10.21 10.79 -4.46
C ILE A 10 -8.91 10.31 -3.80
N PRO A 11 -8.83 10.25 -2.46
CA PRO A 11 -7.63 9.81 -1.79
C PRO A 11 -7.37 8.33 -2.11
N VAL A 12 -6.13 7.99 -2.45
CA VAL A 12 -5.75 6.62 -2.81
C VAL A 12 -4.39 6.27 -2.24
N VAL A 13 -4.22 5.02 -1.82
CA VAL A 13 -2.93 4.47 -1.38
C VAL A 13 -2.57 3.28 -2.26
N GLN A 14 -1.33 3.24 -2.72
CA GLN A 14 -0.80 2.10 -3.46
C GLN A 14 0.01 1.19 -2.54
N ILE A 15 -0.45 -0.04 -2.37
CA ILE A 15 0.35 -1.12 -1.78
C ILE A 15 1.15 -1.79 -2.91
N THR A 16 2.48 -1.84 -2.79
CA THR A 16 3.35 -2.38 -3.85
C THR A 16 4.65 -2.95 -3.29
N SER A 17 5.28 -3.86 -4.03
CA SER A 17 6.65 -4.32 -3.78
C SER A 17 7.72 -3.43 -4.45
N ALA A 18 7.32 -2.55 -5.37
CA ALA A 18 8.21 -1.68 -6.13
C ALA A 18 8.17 -0.23 -5.63
N LEU A 19 8.40 -0.03 -4.32
CA LEU A 19 8.30 1.29 -3.67
C LEU A 19 9.10 2.40 -4.37
N PRO A 20 10.37 2.20 -4.80
CA PRO A 20 11.12 3.25 -5.49
C PRO A 20 10.49 3.67 -6.82
N ILE A 21 9.95 2.70 -7.57
CA ILE A 21 9.32 2.96 -8.88
C ILE A 21 8.00 3.72 -8.69
N ALA A 22 7.17 3.30 -7.72
CA ALA A 22 5.91 3.97 -7.43
C ALA A 22 6.12 5.45 -7.05
N LYS A 23 7.16 5.76 -6.26
CA LYS A 23 7.53 7.14 -5.94
C LYS A 23 8.02 7.90 -7.17
N MET A 24 8.86 7.29 -8.00
CA MET A 24 9.39 7.91 -9.23
C MET A 24 8.29 8.35 -10.21
N VAL A 25 7.18 7.61 -10.29
CA VAL A 25 6.06 7.91 -11.18
C VAL A 25 4.98 8.82 -10.55
N GLY A 26 5.25 9.39 -9.37
CA GLY A 26 4.36 10.37 -8.72
C GLY A 26 3.21 9.76 -7.91
N SER A 27 3.42 8.58 -7.31
CA SER A 27 2.49 8.02 -6.34
C SER A 27 2.75 8.63 -4.95
N ASN A 28 1.83 9.49 -4.49
CA ASN A 28 2.02 10.31 -3.29
C ASN A 28 1.86 9.54 -1.98
N ARG A 29 1.08 8.45 -2.00
CA ARG A 29 0.80 7.60 -0.84
C ARG A 29 1.08 6.14 -1.19
N VAL A 30 2.19 5.62 -0.67
CA VAL A 30 2.69 4.28 -1.01
C VAL A 30 3.06 3.50 0.24
N VAL A 31 2.55 2.28 0.34
CA VAL A 31 2.90 1.32 1.40
C VAL A 31 3.69 0.17 0.77
N LEU A 32 4.80 -0.20 1.41
CA LEU A 32 5.56 -1.38 1.02
C LEU A 32 4.77 -2.64 1.41
N GLY A 33 4.51 -3.50 0.43
CA GLY A 33 3.88 -4.81 0.64
C GLY A 33 4.80 -5.82 1.34
N HIS A 34 4.27 -7.01 1.61
CA HIS A 34 4.99 -8.08 2.31
C HIS A 34 6.19 -8.62 1.51
N GLY A 35 6.00 -8.87 0.22
CA GLY A 35 7.06 -9.37 -0.65
C GLY A 35 6.75 -9.16 -2.13
N ILE A 36 7.63 -9.62 -3.00
CA ILE A 36 7.47 -9.48 -4.46
C ILE A 36 6.37 -10.41 -4.99
N VAL A 37 6.43 -11.69 -4.61
CA VAL A 37 5.49 -12.72 -5.10
C VAL A 37 4.13 -12.62 -4.41
N HIS A 38 4.14 -12.34 -3.10
CA HIS A 38 2.94 -12.20 -2.29
C HIS A 38 2.91 -10.80 -1.67
N VAL A 39 2.47 -9.82 -2.46
CA VAL A 39 2.49 -8.40 -2.06
C VAL A 39 1.60 -8.14 -0.85
N ALA A 40 0.47 -8.86 -0.75
CA ALA A 40 -0.57 -8.62 0.25
C ALA A 40 -0.83 -9.82 1.16
N GLY A 41 0.09 -10.77 1.28
CA GLY A 41 -0.10 -11.95 2.12
C GLY A 41 1.11 -12.88 2.10
N ASP A 42 0.99 -14.05 2.71
CA ASP A 42 2.03 -15.08 2.70
C ASP A 42 1.40 -16.48 2.84
N PRO A 43 1.55 -17.38 1.85
CA PRO A 43 0.98 -18.72 1.91
C PRO A 43 1.68 -19.66 2.90
N ASN A 44 2.85 -19.29 3.43
CA ASN A 44 3.61 -20.14 4.36
C ASN A 44 3.21 -19.90 5.83
N LEU A 45 2.39 -18.88 6.10
CA LEU A 45 1.89 -18.57 7.43
C LEU A 45 0.66 -19.41 7.78
N SER A 46 0.41 -19.61 9.08
CA SER A 46 -0.86 -20.17 9.51
C SER A 46 -2.03 -19.22 9.14
N PRO A 47 -3.27 -19.72 9.04
CA PRO A 47 -4.42 -18.89 8.67
C PRO A 47 -4.64 -17.65 9.57
N ASN A 48 -4.26 -17.74 10.85
CA ASN A 48 -4.39 -16.62 11.79
C ASN A 48 -3.28 -15.58 11.54
N GLU A 49 -2.03 -16.01 11.42
CA GLU A 49 -0.89 -15.13 11.15
C GLU A 49 -1.02 -14.43 9.79
N GLU A 50 -1.49 -15.15 8.77
CA GLU A 50 -1.75 -14.58 7.43
C GLU A 50 -2.82 -13.48 7.50
N LYS A 51 -3.88 -13.70 8.28
CA LYS A 51 -4.93 -12.71 8.50
C LYS A 51 -4.41 -11.48 9.24
N ASP A 52 -3.56 -11.66 10.23
CA ASP A 52 -2.98 -10.56 11.00
C ASP A 52 -1.97 -9.76 10.16
N LEU A 53 -1.20 -10.44 9.30
CA LEU A 53 -0.36 -9.79 8.28
C LEU A 53 -1.20 -8.88 7.37
N ARG A 54 -2.29 -9.42 6.79
CA ARG A 54 -3.20 -8.64 5.94
C ARG A 54 -3.81 -7.46 6.67
N ARG A 55 -4.26 -7.64 7.92
CA ARG A 55 -4.82 -6.57 8.74
C ARG A 55 -3.80 -5.47 9.01
N THR A 56 -2.58 -5.85 9.35
CA THR A 56 -1.49 -4.89 9.58
C THR A 56 -1.19 -4.08 8.31
N LEU A 57 -1.19 -4.72 7.15
CA LEU A 57 -0.95 -4.05 5.87
C LEU A 57 -2.08 -3.08 5.50
N VAL A 58 -3.34 -3.48 5.71
CA VAL A 58 -4.51 -2.62 5.50
C VAL A 58 -4.50 -1.46 6.49
N GLN A 59 -4.17 -1.68 7.76
CA GLN A 59 -4.09 -0.62 8.75
C GLN A 59 -3.06 0.44 8.34
N LYS A 60 -1.85 0.02 7.94
CA LYS A 60 -0.83 0.94 7.40
C LYS A 60 -1.32 1.73 6.19
N ALA A 61 -2.12 1.11 5.33
CA ALA A 61 -2.70 1.80 4.17
C ALA A 61 -3.77 2.82 4.59
N LEU A 62 -4.60 2.51 5.59
CA LEU A 62 -5.57 3.46 6.14
C LEU A 62 -4.87 4.64 6.83
N ASP A 63 -3.85 4.37 7.65
CA ASP A 63 -3.05 5.41 8.29
C ASP A 63 -2.39 6.35 7.24
N ALA A 64 -1.88 5.77 6.14
CA ALA A 64 -1.34 6.54 5.02
C ALA A 64 -2.42 7.31 4.23
N LEU A 65 -3.64 6.78 4.17
CA LEU A 65 -4.77 7.43 3.51
C LEU A 65 -5.22 8.68 4.27
N GLU A 66 -5.20 8.63 5.61
CA GLU A 66 -5.54 9.74 6.50
C GLU A 66 -4.44 10.81 6.56
N SER A 67 -3.20 10.45 6.22
CA SER A 67 -2.09 11.41 6.15
C SER A 67 -2.20 12.34 4.94
N GLU A 68 -1.73 13.58 5.11
CA GLU A 68 -1.52 14.50 3.99
C GLU A 68 -0.56 13.89 2.97
N PRO A 69 -0.85 13.99 1.66
CA PRO A 69 0.05 13.47 0.64
C PRO A 69 1.44 14.11 0.79
N ALA A 70 2.49 13.28 0.67
CA ALA A 70 3.85 13.80 0.59
C ALA A 70 3.95 14.67 -0.66
N GLY A 71 4.17 15.98 -0.45
CA GLY A 71 4.22 16.99 -1.51
C GLY A 71 5.34 16.80 -2.51
#